data_AF-A0A1H1Q4C5-F1
#
_entry.id   AF-A0A1H1Q4C5-F1
#
_cell.length_a   1.000
_cell.length_b   1.000
_cell.length_c   1.000
_cell.angle_alpha   90.00
_cell.angle_beta   90.00
_cell.angle_gamma   90.00
#
_symmetry.space_group_name_H-M   'P 1'
#
loop_
_entity.id
_entity.type
_entity.pdbx_description
1 polymer ?
#
loop_
_entity_poly.entity_id
_entity_poly.type
_entity_poly.pdbx_seq_one_letter_code
_entity_poly.pdbx_strand_id
1 'polypeptide(L)' 'MQKNSTSIIFLTLGLIWLIVGLFIYPNSGVWPLGIIFFIIGIIIKIGSVKF' A
#
# COMPACT_ATOMS: atom_id res chain seq x y z
N MET A 1 11.37 9.92 16.45
CA MET A 1 10.67 10.68 15.38
C MET A 1 10.66 9.99 14.00
N GLN A 2 11.07 8.72 13.86
CA GLN A 2 11.28 8.10 12.53
C GLN A 2 10.12 7.22 12.00
N LYS A 3 9.13 6.90 12.84
CA LYS A 3 8.05 5.92 12.55
C LYS A 3 7.03 6.39 11.49
N ASN A 4 6.88 7.71 11.32
CA ASN A 4 5.90 8.28 10.38
C ASN A 4 6.38 8.24 8.92
N SER A 5 7.68 8.43 8.67
CA SER A 5 8.22 8.52 7.31
C SER A 5 8.18 7.18 6.58
N THR A 6 8.51 6.07 7.28
CA THR A 6 8.47 4.73 6.69
C THR A 6 7.06 4.31 6.31
N SER A 7 6.07 4.65 7.14
CA SER A 7 4.65 4.35 6.87
C SER A 7 4.13 5.08 5.61
N ILE A 8 4.62 6.29 5.34
CA ILE A 8 4.28 7.04 4.13
C ILE A 8 4.89 6.38 2.90
N ILE A 9 6.17 5.96 2.98
CA ILE A 9 6.87 5.30 1.87
C ILE A 9 6.17 4.00 1.47
N PHE A 10 5.78 3.16 2.45
CA PHE A 10 5.02 1.93 2.17
C PHE A 10 3.66 2.20 1.53
N LEU A 11 2.97 3.26 1.96
CA LEU A 11 1.71 3.69 1.36
C LEU A 11 1.88 4.13 -0.10
N THR A 12 2.90 4.94 -0.38
CA THR A 12 3.18 5.42 -1.72
C THR A 12 3.57 4.27 -2.65
N LEU A 13 4.46 3.36 -2.21
CA LEU A 13 4.85 2.19 -3.00
C LEU A 13 3.68 1.25 -3.27
N GLY A 14 2.82 0.99 -2.28
CA GLY A 14 1.62 0.18 -2.47
C GLY A 14 0.63 0.78 -3.47
N LEU A 15 0.47 2.11 -3.46
CA LEU A 15 -0.40 2.84 -4.37
C LEU A 15 0.14 2.83 -5.80
N ILE A 16 1.45 3.03 -5.98
CA ILE A 16 2.14 2.90 -7.28
C ILE A 16 1.96 1.48 -7.83
N TRP A 17 2.18 0.45 -7.01
CA TRP A 17 2.04 -0.94 -7.44
C TRP A 17 0.60 -1.28 -7.85
N LEU A 18 -0.38 -0.73 -7.15
CA LEU A 18 -1.79 -0.90 -7.48
C LEU A 18 -2.13 -0.27 -8.83
N ILE A 19 -1.66 0.94 -9.11
CA ILE A 19 -1.82 1.61 -10.41
C ILE A 19 -1.14 0.80 -11.53
N VAL A 20 0.11 0.37 -11.31
CA VAL A 20 0.85 -0.46 -12.28
C VAL A 20 0.11 -1.78 -12.56
N GLY A 21 -0.36 -2.47 -11.52
CA GLY A 21 -1.11 -3.71 -11.67
C GLY A 21 -2.43 -3.53 -12.44
N LEU A 22 -3.17 -2.44 -12.16
CA LEU A 22 -4.45 -2.16 -12.82
C LEU A 22 -4.30 -1.72 -14.28
N PHE A 23 -3.31 -0.87 -14.59
CA PHE A 23 -3.19 -0.24 -15.91
C PHE A 23 -2.20 -0.93 -16.85
N ILE A 24 -1.11 -1.50 -16.34
CA ILE A 24 -0.07 -2.14 -17.16
C ILE A 24 -0.34 -3.63 -17.32
N TYR A 25 -0.86 -4.29 -16.29
CA TYR A 25 -1.15 -5.73 -16.31
C TYR A 25 -2.56 -6.10 -15.84
N PRO A 26 -3.63 -5.55 -16.45
CA PRO A 26 -5.02 -5.72 -16.00
C PRO A 26 -5.48 -7.18 -15.93
N ASN A 27 -4.95 -8.05 -16.78
CA ASN A 27 -5.28 -9.49 -16.82
C ASN A 27 -4.31 -10.37 -16.02
N SER A 28 -3.31 -9.78 -15.38
CA SER A 28 -2.43 -10.53 -14.49
C SER A 28 -3.05 -10.59 -13.09
N GLY A 29 -3.04 -11.76 -12.46
CA GLY A 29 -3.55 -11.93 -11.09
C GLY A 29 -2.74 -11.22 -10.00
N VAL A 30 -1.84 -10.27 -10.35
CA VAL A 30 -1.00 -9.54 -9.38
C VAL A 30 -1.61 -8.22 -8.90
N TRP A 31 -2.61 -7.64 -9.58
CA TRP A 31 -3.29 -6.43 -9.09
C TRP A 31 -4.08 -6.63 -7.78
N PRO A 32 -4.70 -7.79 -7.48
CA PRO A 32 -5.36 -8.04 -6.20
C PRO A 32 -4.36 -8.07 -5.03
N LEU A 33 -3.12 -8.51 -5.26
CA LEU A 33 -2.06 -8.47 -4.25
C LEU A 33 -1.72 -7.02 -3.86
N GLY A 34 -1.70 -6.10 -4.82
CA GLY A 34 -1.52 -4.67 -4.55
C GLY A 34 -2.60 -4.08 -3.63
N ILE A 35 -3.85 -4.50 -3.81
CA ILE A 35 -4.97 -4.10 -2.95
C ILE A 35 -4.78 -4.62 -1.52
N ILE A 36 -4.37 -5.88 -1.36
CA ILE A 36 -4.11 -6.48 -0.05
C ILE A 36 -3.01 -5.71 0.70
N PHE A 37 -1.89 -5.42 0.03
CA PHE A 37 -0.80 -4.62 0.62
C PHE A 37 -1.25 -3.20 1.01
N PHE A 38 -2.09 -2.57 0.18
CA PHE A 38 -2.63 -1.24 0.46
C PHE A 38 -3.53 -1.23 1.71
N ILE A 39 -4.42 -2.21 1.86
CA ILE A 39 -5.29 -2.36 3.03
C ILE A 39 -4.47 -2.58 4.30
N ILE A 40 -3.45 -3.45 4.25
CA ILE A 40 -2.56 -3.70 5.40
C ILE A 40 -1.83 -2.41 5.79
N GLY A 41 -1.31 -1.65 4.82
CA GLY A 41 -0.67 -0.36 5.06
C GLY A 41 -1.59 0.67 5.74
N ILE A 42 -2.87 0.72 5.34
CA ILE A 42 -3.87 1.57 5.98
C ILE A 42 -4.14 1.14 7.42
N ILE A 43 -4.31 -0.17 7.67
CA ILE A 43 -4.56 -0.70 9.01
C ILE A 43 -3.39 -0.39 9.95
N ILE A 44 -2.14 -0.58 9.48
CA ILE A 44 -0.94 -0.25 10.25
C ILE A 44 -0.86 1.26 10.52
N LYS A 45 -1.15 2.12 9.54
CA LYS A 45 -1.14 3.57 9.72
C LYS A 45 -2.19 4.04 10.72
N ILE A 46 -3.42 3.52 10.63
CA ILE A 46 -4.50 3.85 11.59
C ILE A 46 -4.16 3.32 12.98
N GLY A 47 -3.64 2.09 13.09
CA GLY A 47 -3.19 1.51 14.35
C GLY A 47 -2.04 2.30 15.00
N SER A 48 -1.14 2.86 14.19
CA SER A 48 -0.03 3.68 14.68
C SER A 48 -0.43 5.10 15.12
N VAL A 49 -1.62 5.59 14.76
CA VAL A 49 -2.13 6.90 15.19
C VAL A 49 -2.88 6.82 16.54
N LYS A 50 -3.26 5.61 16.97
CA LYS A 50 -4.01 5.38 18.22
C LYS A 50 -3.14 5.03 19.44
N PHE A 51 -1.81 5.05 19.34
CA PHE A 51 -0.88 4.76 20.43
C PHE A 51 0.16 5.86 20.60
#